data_AF-A0A316JZL4-F1
#
_entry.id   AF-A0A316JZL4-F1
#
_cell.length_a   1.000
_cell.length_b   1.000
_cell.length_c   1.000
_cell.angle_alpha   90.00
_cell.angle_beta   90.00
_cell.angle_gamma   90.00
#
_symmetry.space_group_name_H-M   'P 1'
#
loop_
_entity.id
_entity.type
_entity.pdbx_description
1 polymer ?
#
loop_
_entity_poly.entity_id
_entity_poly.type
_entity_poly.pdbx_seq_one_letter_code
_entity_poly.pdbx_strand_id
1 'polypeptide(L)'
;MLKQVSLLCLLALSAFPAAAREVHRAEIGEDFAPNVAPERRVYCSDTQVVTLADGTEYRACVNWRAQSKSRLIRTYAALEGPDGDTDANVEIARACFDLAVASQNDPYRTAFDVNTFVDGARAHFSLSAKTRAMMRTNEYSLRVYERGVWLG
;
A
#
# COMPACT_ATOMS: atom_id res chain seq x y z
N MET A 1 37.36 -11.97 53.92
CA MET A 1 35.94 -11.67 53.62
C MET A 1 35.89 -10.47 52.68
N LEU A 2 35.77 -10.69 51.37
CA LEU A 2 35.41 -9.65 50.41
C LEU A 2 34.41 -10.29 49.45
N LYS A 3 33.16 -9.84 49.50
CA LYS A 3 32.03 -10.36 48.71
C LYS A 3 32.21 -9.94 47.25
N GLN A 4 32.45 -10.89 46.35
CA GLN A 4 32.30 -10.68 44.92
C GLN A 4 30.82 -10.63 44.57
N VAL A 5 30.33 -9.44 44.24
CA VAL A 5 29.01 -9.24 43.63
C VAL A 5 29.20 -9.44 42.13
N SER A 6 28.89 -10.64 41.64
CA SER A 6 28.84 -10.92 40.20
C SER A 6 27.59 -10.27 39.61
N LEU A 7 27.80 -9.14 38.93
CA LEU A 7 26.78 -8.40 38.21
C LEU A 7 26.39 -9.20 36.95
N LEU A 8 25.12 -9.64 36.89
CA LEU A 8 24.49 -10.20 35.70
C LEU A 8 24.49 -9.16 34.57
N CYS A 9 25.31 -9.37 33.53
CA CYS A 9 25.11 -8.72 32.24
C CYS A 9 23.96 -9.43 31.52
N LEU A 10 22.74 -8.95 31.74
CA LEU A 10 21.61 -9.19 30.84
C LEU A 10 21.95 -8.61 29.47
N LEU A 11 22.40 -9.48 28.56
CA LEU A 11 22.33 -9.24 27.12
C LEU A 11 20.86 -9.09 26.74
N ALA A 12 20.36 -7.86 26.82
CA ALA A 12 19.15 -7.48 26.11
C ALA A 12 19.46 -7.65 24.62
N LEU A 13 19.02 -8.78 24.03
CA LEU A 13 18.78 -8.83 22.60
C LEU A 13 17.74 -7.74 22.33
N SER A 14 18.20 -6.56 21.91
CA SER A 14 17.39 -5.65 21.14
C SER A 14 17.02 -6.40 19.87
N ALA A 15 15.85 -7.06 19.89
CA ALA A 15 15.15 -7.45 18.68
C ALA A 15 14.88 -6.14 17.94
N PHE A 16 15.83 -5.74 17.09
CA PHE A 16 15.55 -4.74 16.08
C PHE A 16 14.32 -5.25 15.34
N PRO A 17 13.25 -4.45 15.21
CA PRO A 17 12.15 -4.85 14.34
C PRO A 17 12.78 -5.17 12.99
N ALA A 18 12.54 -6.38 12.48
CA ALA A 18 12.95 -6.77 11.14
C ALA A 18 12.58 -5.61 10.21
N ALA A 19 13.57 -5.03 9.52
CA ALA A 19 13.29 -3.87 8.70
C ALA A 19 12.23 -4.30 7.67
N ALA A 20 11.15 -3.52 7.61
CA ALA A 20 10.08 -3.77 6.66
C ALA A 20 10.56 -3.19 5.31
N ARG A 21 10.67 -4.04 4.29
CA ARG A 21 11.02 -3.62 2.92
C ARG A 21 9.76 -3.42 2.09
N GLU A 22 9.84 -2.53 1.11
CA GLU A 22 8.82 -2.45 0.08
C GLU A 22 8.84 -3.74 -0.74
N VAL A 23 7.69 -4.42 -0.80
CA VAL A 23 7.48 -5.69 -1.52
C VAL A 23 6.75 -5.45 -2.84
N HIS A 24 5.83 -4.48 -2.84
CA HIS A 24 5.00 -4.14 -3.98
C HIS A 24 4.46 -2.71 -3.89
N ARG A 25 4.01 -2.18 -5.03
CA ARG A 25 3.39 -0.84 -5.11
C ARG A 25 2.39 -0.75 -6.23
N ALA A 26 1.41 0.13 -6.07
CA ALA A 26 0.43 0.47 -7.09
C ALA A 26 0.18 1.98 -7.13
N GLU A 27 -0.03 2.53 -8.32
CA GLU A 27 -0.51 3.90 -8.48
C GLU A 27 -1.97 3.96 -8.09
N ILE A 28 -2.29 4.86 -7.16
CA ILE A 28 -3.64 5.00 -6.63
C ILE A 28 -4.20 6.39 -6.87
N GLY A 29 -3.44 7.30 -7.48
CA GLY A 29 -3.95 8.61 -7.86
C GLY A 29 -2.91 9.50 -8.54
N GLU A 30 -3.43 10.52 -9.21
CA GLU A 30 -2.69 11.67 -9.73
C GLU A 30 -3.48 12.92 -9.35
N ASP A 31 -2.81 14.03 -9.06
CA ASP A 31 -3.42 15.33 -8.78
C ASP A 31 -2.54 16.45 -9.34
N PHE A 32 -3.11 17.64 -9.54
CA PHE A 32 -2.32 18.82 -9.86
C PHE A 32 -1.63 19.35 -8.60
N ALA A 33 -0.40 19.86 -8.76
CA ALA A 33 0.27 20.52 -7.65
C ALA A 33 -0.49 21.80 -7.22
N PRO A 34 -0.35 22.23 -5.96
CA PRO A 34 -0.94 23.49 -5.48
C PRO A 34 -0.57 24.66 -6.41
N ASN A 35 -1.53 25.53 -6.68
CA ASN A 35 -1.43 26.72 -7.57
C ASN A 35 -1.48 26.44 -9.08
N VAL A 36 -1.93 25.25 -9.49
CA VAL A 36 -2.33 24.99 -10.88
C VAL A 36 -3.80 25.33 -11.08
N ALA A 37 -4.16 25.94 -12.22
CA ALA A 37 -5.53 26.38 -12.49
C ALA A 37 -6.55 25.22 -12.44
N PRO A 38 -7.71 25.43 -11.76
CA PRO A 38 -8.68 24.39 -11.42
C PRO A 38 -9.54 23.91 -12.60
N GLU A 39 -9.51 24.55 -13.77
CA GLU A 39 -10.20 24.03 -14.97
C GLU A 39 -9.65 22.69 -15.49
N ARG A 40 -8.65 22.12 -14.81
CA ARG A 40 -7.98 20.87 -15.19
C ARG A 40 -8.54 19.68 -14.42
N ARG A 41 -8.73 18.56 -15.13
CA ARG A 41 -9.27 17.31 -14.57
C ARG A 41 -8.22 16.22 -14.51
N VAL A 42 -8.26 15.43 -13.44
CA VAL A 42 -7.70 14.08 -13.39
C VAL A 42 -8.83 13.08 -13.56
N TYR A 43 -8.59 12.04 -14.34
CA TYR A 43 -9.56 10.99 -14.61
C TYR A 43 -8.87 9.64 -14.67
N CYS A 44 -9.65 8.58 -14.50
CA CYS A 44 -9.16 7.24 -14.75
C CYS A 44 -9.04 7.00 -16.26
N SER A 45 -7.83 6.73 -16.77
CA SER A 45 -7.64 6.43 -18.20
C SER A 45 -7.92 4.97 -18.53
N ASP A 46 -7.65 4.04 -17.60
CA ASP A 46 -7.83 2.61 -17.81
C ASP A 46 -8.43 1.94 -16.59
N THR A 47 -9.41 1.07 -16.82
CA THR A 47 -10.06 0.28 -15.76
C THR A 47 -9.91 -1.21 -16.01
N GLN A 48 -9.94 -1.99 -14.93
CA GLN A 48 -9.93 -3.45 -14.97
C GLN A 48 -11.06 -3.99 -14.09
N VAL A 49 -11.74 -5.03 -14.56
CA VAL A 49 -12.66 -5.81 -13.72
C VAL A 49 -11.85 -6.82 -12.93
N VAL A 50 -12.03 -6.83 -11.62
CA VAL A 50 -11.40 -7.77 -10.69
C VAL A 50 -12.48 -8.49 -9.88
N THR A 51 -12.25 -9.76 -9.55
CA THR A 51 -13.07 -10.47 -8.58
C THR A 51 -12.41 -10.35 -7.21
N LEU A 52 -13.08 -9.67 -6.28
CA LEU A 52 -12.60 -9.45 -4.92
C LEU A 52 -12.62 -10.75 -4.11
N ALA A 53 -11.98 -10.73 -2.94
CA ALA A 53 -11.85 -11.90 -2.07
C ALA A 53 -13.19 -12.43 -1.51
N ASP A 54 -14.26 -11.62 -1.56
CA ASP A 54 -15.62 -12.00 -1.19
C ASP A 54 -16.47 -12.51 -2.38
N GLY A 55 -15.89 -12.55 -3.58
CA GLY A 55 -16.56 -12.95 -4.82
C GLY A 55 -17.24 -11.82 -5.59
N THR A 56 -17.22 -10.58 -5.07
CA THR A 56 -17.78 -9.42 -5.74
C THR A 56 -16.94 -9.05 -6.97
N GLU A 57 -17.58 -8.81 -8.12
CA GLU A 57 -16.92 -8.17 -9.26
C GLU A 57 -16.85 -6.66 -9.06
N TYR A 58 -15.65 -6.09 -9.18
CA TYR A 58 -15.40 -4.67 -9.00
C TYR A 58 -14.61 -4.11 -10.18
N ARG A 59 -14.98 -2.91 -10.65
CA ARG A 59 -14.23 -2.20 -11.69
C ARG A 59 -13.31 -1.19 -11.03
N ALA A 60 -12.03 -1.52 -10.97
CA ALA A 60 -11.00 -0.64 -10.42
C ALA A 60 -10.37 0.21 -11.51
N CYS A 61 -10.00 1.44 -11.16
CA CYS A 61 -9.00 2.16 -11.93
C CYS A 61 -7.63 1.50 -11.78
N VAL A 62 -6.89 1.38 -12.87
CA VAL A 62 -5.49 0.89 -12.84
C VAL A 62 -4.52 1.96 -13.34
N ASN A 63 -5.05 3.06 -13.86
CA ASN A 63 -4.23 4.10 -14.46
C ASN A 63 -4.89 5.49 -14.36
N TRP A 64 -4.27 6.41 -13.63
CA TRP A 64 -4.80 7.76 -13.41
C TRP A 64 -4.09 8.77 -14.29
N ARG A 65 -4.85 9.68 -14.94
CA ARG A 65 -4.28 10.65 -15.87
C ARG A 65 -4.87 12.03 -15.72
N ALA A 66 -4.00 13.02 -15.68
CA ALA A 66 -4.33 14.41 -15.88
C ALA A 66 -4.54 14.73 -17.37
N GLN A 67 -5.55 15.56 -17.66
CA GLN A 67 -5.82 16.06 -19.01
C GLN A 67 -4.66 16.93 -19.57
N SER A 68 -3.89 17.57 -18.67
CA SER A 68 -2.81 18.48 -19.03
C SER A 68 -1.50 18.03 -18.40
N LYS A 69 -0.44 18.09 -19.20
CA LYS A 69 0.96 17.90 -18.81
C LYS A 69 1.50 19.13 -18.05
N SER A 70 0.94 19.39 -16.88
CA SER A 70 1.41 20.45 -15.98
C SER A 70 2.13 19.88 -14.76
N ARG A 71 2.33 20.69 -13.72
CA ARG A 71 2.88 20.27 -12.44
C ARG A 71 1.95 19.23 -11.78
N LEU A 72 2.33 17.95 -11.72
CA LEU A 72 1.50 16.84 -11.19
C LEU A 72 2.12 16.16 -9.96
N ILE A 73 1.29 15.70 -9.03
CA ILE A 73 1.64 14.87 -7.88
C ILE A 73 1.05 13.49 -8.10
N ARG A 74 1.82 12.43 -7.85
CA ARG A 74 1.33 11.05 -7.95
C ARG A 74 1.26 10.39 -6.58
N THR A 75 0.19 9.67 -6.33
CA THR A 75 -0.02 8.98 -5.06
C THR A 75 0.10 7.48 -5.28
N TYR A 76 0.86 6.82 -4.42
CA TYR A 76 1.11 5.39 -4.48
C TYR A 76 0.71 4.72 -3.17
N ALA A 77 0.09 3.54 -3.28
CA ALA A 77 0.06 2.57 -2.20
C ALA A 77 1.31 1.69 -2.30
N ALA A 78 1.85 1.29 -1.16
CA ALA A 78 2.91 0.32 -1.07
C ALA A 78 2.58 -0.74 -0.02
N LEU A 79 2.97 -1.97 -0.35
CA LEU A 79 3.03 -3.08 0.57
C LEU A 79 4.44 -3.15 1.13
N GLU A 80 4.57 -2.98 2.45
CA GLU A 80 5.78 -3.33 3.17
C GLU A 80 5.64 -4.72 3.78
N GLY A 81 6.73 -5.47 3.84
CA GLY A 81 6.78 -6.80 4.42
C GLY A 81 8.18 -7.14 4.94
N PRO A 82 8.35 -8.32 5.57
CA PRO A 82 9.61 -8.68 6.22
C PRO A 82 10.76 -8.90 5.22
N ASP A 83 11.99 -8.59 5.66
CA ASP A 83 13.23 -8.73 4.89
C ASP A 83 13.62 -10.17 4.50
N GLY A 84 12.94 -11.18 5.06
CA GLY A 84 13.12 -12.58 4.68
C GLY A 84 11.83 -13.34 4.84
N ASP A 85 11.12 -13.57 3.74
CA ASP A 85 9.93 -14.41 3.63
C ASP A 85 10.06 -15.29 2.37
N THR A 86 9.27 -16.36 2.31
CA THR A 86 9.25 -17.25 1.15
C THR A 86 8.64 -16.55 -0.06
N ASP A 87 9.18 -16.79 -1.25
CA ASP A 87 8.64 -16.23 -2.50
C ASP A 87 7.16 -16.58 -2.69
N ALA A 88 6.75 -17.79 -2.29
CA ALA A 88 5.36 -18.21 -2.34
C ALA A 88 4.45 -17.35 -1.46
N ASN A 89 4.85 -17.03 -0.23
CA ASN A 89 4.06 -16.18 0.65
C ASN A 89 4.06 -14.72 0.19
N VAL A 90 5.20 -14.24 -0.33
CA VAL A 90 5.32 -12.90 -0.93
C VAL A 90 4.39 -12.74 -2.13
N GLU A 91 4.25 -13.77 -2.96
CA GLU A 91 3.36 -13.74 -4.11
C GLU A 91 1.89 -13.70 -3.68
N ILE A 92 1.52 -14.46 -2.64
CA ILE A 92 0.19 -14.35 -2.02
C ILE A 92 -0.02 -12.91 -1.51
N ALA A 93 0.98 -12.33 -0.84
CA ALA A 93 0.90 -10.97 -0.31
C ALA A 93 0.68 -9.93 -1.42
N ARG A 94 1.38 -10.05 -2.55
CA ARG A 94 1.22 -9.21 -3.74
C ARG A 94 -0.18 -9.31 -4.32
N ALA A 95 -0.68 -10.53 -4.53
CA ALA A 95 -2.03 -10.74 -5.02
C ALA A 95 -3.10 -10.18 -4.05
N CYS A 96 -2.89 -10.33 -2.73
CA CYS A 96 -3.77 -9.74 -1.73
C CYS A 96 -3.72 -8.20 -1.76
N PHE A 97 -2.55 -7.63 -1.98
CA PHE A 97 -2.38 -6.18 -2.11
C PHE A 97 -3.07 -5.64 -3.37
N ASP A 98 -2.93 -6.30 -4.52
CA ASP A 98 -3.58 -5.86 -5.75
C ASP A 98 -5.11 -5.84 -5.61
N LEU A 99 -5.69 -6.88 -4.99
CA LEU A 99 -7.12 -6.92 -4.67
C LEU A 99 -7.52 -5.85 -3.66
N ALA A 100 -6.70 -5.61 -2.64
CA ALA A 100 -6.94 -4.59 -1.63
C ALA A 100 -6.97 -3.19 -2.25
N VAL A 101 -5.97 -2.86 -3.06
CA VAL A 101 -5.92 -1.59 -3.80
C VAL A 101 -7.12 -1.48 -4.74
N ALA A 102 -7.38 -2.52 -5.53
CA ALA A 102 -8.46 -2.52 -6.50
C ALA A 102 -9.82 -2.25 -5.85
N SER A 103 -10.09 -2.82 -4.66
CA SER A 103 -11.36 -2.62 -3.95
C SER A 103 -11.64 -1.16 -3.55
N GLN A 104 -10.61 -0.31 -3.51
CA GLN A 104 -10.72 1.10 -3.10
C GLN A 104 -10.42 2.08 -4.24
N ASN A 105 -9.92 1.60 -5.39
CA ASN A 105 -9.51 2.46 -6.50
C ASN A 105 -10.70 2.77 -7.43
N ASP A 106 -11.71 3.46 -6.89
CA ASP A 106 -12.94 3.81 -7.63
C ASP A 106 -12.62 4.69 -8.86
N PRO A 107 -12.95 4.24 -10.09
CA PRO A 107 -12.69 4.99 -11.32
C PRO A 107 -13.53 6.26 -11.46
N TYR A 108 -14.60 6.42 -10.68
CA TYR A 108 -15.50 7.57 -10.73
C TYR A 108 -15.31 8.54 -9.56
N ARG A 109 -14.32 8.30 -8.69
CA ARG A 109 -14.08 9.18 -7.55
C ARG A 109 -13.76 10.60 -8.00
N THR A 110 -14.24 11.57 -7.24
CA THR A 110 -14.00 13.00 -7.49
C THR A 110 -12.90 13.57 -6.59
N ALA A 111 -12.63 12.93 -5.45
CA ALA A 111 -11.58 13.28 -4.50
C ALA A 111 -10.93 12.01 -3.94
N PHE A 112 -9.67 12.10 -3.53
CA PHE A 112 -8.94 11.01 -2.89
C PHE A 112 -8.81 11.26 -1.39
N ASP A 113 -9.32 10.34 -0.57
CA ASP A 113 -9.17 10.36 0.88
C ASP A 113 -8.25 9.21 1.32
N VAL A 114 -7.09 9.57 1.86
CA VAL A 114 -6.04 8.61 2.23
C VAL A 114 -6.52 7.65 3.31
N ASN A 115 -7.25 8.13 4.32
CA ASN A 115 -7.65 7.31 5.47
C ASN A 115 -8.69 6.27 5.06
N THR A 116 -9.73 6.69 4.33
CA THR A 116 -10.78 5.82 3.78
C THR A 116 -10.16 4.76 2.88
N PHE A 117 -9.24 5.15 2.00
CA PHE A 117 -8.51 4.21 1.15
C PHE A 117 -7.73 3.19 1.98
N VAL A 118 -6.92 3.65 2.95
CA VAL A 118 -6.06 2.77 3.75
C VAL A 118 -6.89 1.79 4.58
N ASP A 119 -7.96 2.26 5.21
CA ASP A 119 -8.82 1.43 6.06
C ASP A 119 -9.55 0.36 5.24
N GLY A 120 -10.15 0.76 4.12
CA GLY A 120 -10.82 -0.16 3.20
C GLY A 120 -9.86 -1.18 2.58
N ALA A 121 -8.68 -0.72 2.13
CA ALA A 121 -7.65 -1.60 1.56
C ALA A 121 -7.13 -2.59 2.62
N ARG A 122 -6.89 -2.16 3.86
CA ARG A 122 -6.46 -3.05 4.95
C ARG A 122 -7.51 -4.11 5.28
N ALA A 123 -8.79 -3.74 5.28
CA ALA A 123 -9.88 -4.70 5.49
C ALA A 123 -9.88 -5.78 4.39
N HIS A 124 -9.81 -5.37 3.12
CA HIS A 124 -9.76 -6.31 2.00
C HIS A 124 -8.47 -7.14 1.94
N PHE A 125 -7.33 -6.55 2.29
CA PHE A 125 -6.06 -7.27 2.40
C PHE A 125 -6.18 -8.39 3.44
N SER A 126 -6.71 -8.06 4.63
CA SER A 126 -6.89 -9.03 5.73
C SER A 126 -7.83 -10.17 5.34
N LEU A 127 -8.94 -9.85 4.65
CA LEU A 127 -9.86 -10.85 4.13
C LEU A 127 -9.17 -11.76 3.09
N SER A 128 -8.48 -11.17 2.13
CA SER A 128 -7.76 -11.89 1.08
C SER A 128 -6.68 -12.80 1.65
N ALA A 129 -5.88 -12.29 2.60
CA ALA A 129 -4.83 -13.03 3.29
C ALA A 129 -5.40 -14.23 4.05
N LYS A 130 -6.54 -14.06 4.72
CA LYS A 130 -7.25 -15.15 5.40
C LYS A 130 -7.73 -16.21 4.41
N THR A 131 -8.41 -15.82 3.33
CA THR A 131 -8.94 -16.75 2.31
C THR A 131 -7.82 -17.54 1.63
N ARG A 132 -6.63 -16.95 1.47
CA ARG A 132 -5.47 -17.57 0.84
C ARG A 132 -4.48 -18.22 1.81
N ALA A 133 -4.84 -18.32 3.10
CA ALA A 133 -3.99 -18.88 4.16
C ALA A 133 -2.56 -18.28 4.18
N MET A 134 -2.47 -16.97 3.96
CA MET A 134 -1.20 -16.24 3.99
C MET A 134 -0.55 -16.35 5.37
N MET A 135 0.76 -16.59 5.40
CA MET A 135 1.56 -16.62 6.62
C MET A 135 2.04 -15.22 6.97
N ARG A 136 2.33 -15.00 8.27
CA ARG A 136 2.98 -13.77 8.76
C ARG A 136 2.26 -12.47 8.37
N THR A 137 0.95 -12.54 8.18
CA THR A 137 0.11 -11.41 7.72
C THR A 137 0.28 -10.14 8.57
N ASN A 138 0.53 -10.31 9.87
CA ASN A 138 0.77 -9.22 10.82
C ASN A 138 2.13 -8.51 10.65
N GLU A 139 3.04 -9.05 9.84
CA GLU A 139 4.31 -8.44 9.48
C GLU A 139 4.25 -7.65 8.17
N TYR A 140 3.10 -7.68 7.49
CA TYR A 140 2.84 -6.87 6.31
C TYR A 140 2.05 -5.62 6.69
N SER A 141 2.40 -4.50 6.07
CA SER A 141 1.70 -3.24 6.30
C SER A 141 1.48 -2.47 5.01
N LEU A 142 0.35 -1.78 4.93
CA LEU A 142 0.00 -0.93 3.80
C LEU A 142 0.27 0.54 4.17
N ARG A 143 1.02 1.22 3.30
CA ARG A 143 1.35 2.64 3.39
C ARG A 143 0.92 3.37 2.13
N VAL A 144 0.59 4.64 2.28
CA VAL A 144 0.35 5.56 1.17
C VAL A 144 1.40 6.66 1.26
N TYR A 145 2.04 6.97 0.14
CA TYR A 145 2.92 8.12 0.04
C TYR A 145 2.71 8.83 -1.29
N GLU A 146 2.98 10.12 -1.25
CA GLU A 146 3.01 10.98 -2.43
C GLU A 146 4.42 10.95 -3.03
N ARG A 147 4.51 10.90 -4.37
CA ARG A 147 5.75 11.06 -5.11
C ARG A 147 5.67 12.28 -6.00
N GLY A 148 6.84 12.91 -6.07
CA GLY A 148 7.01 14.31 -6.41
C GLY A 148 6.58 14.71 -7.81
N VAL A 149 6.88 15.98 -8.04
CA VAL A 149 6.33 16.79 -9.08
C VAL A 149 6.84 16.40 -10.46
N TRP A 150 5.95 15.99 -11.35
CA TRP A 150 6.27 15.96 -12.78
C TRP A 150 6.24 17.39 -13.33
N LEU A 151 7.38 17.86 -13.86
CA LEU A 151 7.55 19.17 -14.48
C LEU A 151 7.82 18.97 -15.97
N GLY A 152 6.78 18.80 -16.79
CA GLY A 152 6.84 19.01 -18.25
C GLY A 152 7.97 18.29 -19.00
#